data_AF-A0A7R9K4M1-F1
#
_entry.id   AF-A0A7R9K4M1-F1
#
_cell.length_a   1.000
_cell.length_b   1.000
_cell.length_c   1.000
_cell.angle_alpha   90.00
_cell.angle_beta   90.00
_cell.angle_gamma   90.00
#
_symmetry.space_group_name_H-M   'P 1'
#
loop_
_entity.id
_entity.type
_entity.pdbx_description
1 polymer ?
#
loop_
_entity_poly.entity_id
_entity_poly.type
_entity_poly.pdbx_seq_one_letter_code
_entity_poly.pdbx_strand_id
1 'polypeptide(L)'
;MRPEGSAYMIPQMEYDEQPISRTYQYRKVMKPMLERKRRARINRCLDELKELMVHLHKLRAHRSLRLTPEAAYADRFRAGFTHCAAEVSQYIASTVATPAPVDAAVGAKLLQHLGSCIRRMDTTPAASPSPVGAPQSYGGAYTPPASPQDDATSVKMEEALPVWRPW
;
A
#
# COMPACT_ATOMS: atom_id res chain seq x y z
N MET A 1 -88.49 -1.84 -38.45
CA MET A 1 -87.64 -0.63 -38.54
C MET A 1 -86.70 -0.66 -37.35
N ARG A 2 -85.38 -0.74 -37.60
CA ARG A 2 -84.32 -0.79 -36.58
C ARG A 2 -83.71 0.61 -36.52
N PRO A 3 -83.55 1.27 -35.36
CA PRO A 3 -82.86 2.56 -35.33
C PRO A 3 -81.35 2.33 -35.43
N GLU A 4 -80.74 3.13 -36.30
CA GLU A 4 -79.33 3.21 -36.65
C GLU A 4 -78.43 3.49 -35.44
N GLY A 5 -77.21 2.95 -35.51
CA GLY A 5 -76.23 2.97 -34.43
C GLY A 5 -75.79 4.38 -34.02
N SER A 6 -75.78 4.61 -32.70
CA SER A 6 -75.06 5.74 -32.11
C SER A 6 -73.55 5.51 -32.30
N ALA A 7 -72.97 6.23 -33.25
CA ALA A 7 -71.53 6.34 -33.41
C ALA A 7 -70.96 7.00 -32.14
N TYR A 8 -70.26 6.19 -31.35
CA TYR A 8 -69.43 6.63 -30.24
C TYR A 8 -68.38 7.62 -30.80
N MET A 9 -68.57 8.91 -30.52
CA MET A 9 -67.51 9.90 -30.56
C MET A 9 -66.56 9.58 -29.41
N ILE A 10 -65.55 8.76 -29.67
CA ILE A 10 -64.39 8.63 -28.78
C ILE A 10 -63.58 9.91 -28.98
N PRO A 11 -63.40 10.79 -27.97
CA PRO A 11 -62.43 11.86 -28.08
C PRO A 11 -61.07 11.22 -28.32
N GLN A 12 -60.42 11.55 -29.44
CA GLN A 12 -59.00 11.24 -29.63
C GLN A 12 -58.25 11.87 -28.46
N MET A 13 -57.86 11.06 -27.48
CA MET A 13 -56.79 11.43 -26.56
C MET A 13 -55.53 11.50 -27.41
N GLU A 14 -55.26 12.68 -27.94
CA GLU A 14 -53.94 13.05 -28.41
C GLU A 14 -53.01 12.91 -27.21
N TYR A 15 -52.27 11.80 -27.20
CA TYR A 15 -51.25 11.49 -26.21
C TYR A 15 -50.10 12.46 -26.48
N ASP A 16 -50.25 13.71 -26.04
CA ASP A 16 -49.16 14.66 -25.98
C ASP A 16 -48.12 14.06 -25.04
N GLU A 17 -47.09 13.46 -25.63
CA GLU A 17 -45.96 12.85 -24.94
C GLU A 17 -45.13 13.98 -24.30
N GLN A 18 -45.62 14.48 -23.16
CA GLN A 18 -44.94 15.52 -22.40
C GLN A 18 -43.50 15.09 -22.12
N PRO A 19 -42.49 15.92 -22.44
CA PRO A 19 -41.10 15.51 -22.36
C PRO A 19 -40.76 15.12 -20.91
N ILE A 20 -40.27 13.89 -20.74
CA ILE A 20 -39.92 13.32 -19.44
C ILE A 20 -39.11 14.34 -18.64
N SER A 21 -39.59 14.68 -17.43
CA SER A 21 -38.93 15.66 -16.56
C SER A 21 -37.44 15.36 -16.38
N ARG A 22 -36.60 16.38 -16.50
CA ARG A 22 -35.13 16.31 -16.33
C ARG A 22 -34.72 15.57 -15.05
N THR A 23 -35.43 15.79 -13.94
CA THR A 23 -35.20 15.12 -12.66
C THR A 23 -35.53 13.62 -12.71
N TYR A 24 -36.57 13.24 -13.46
CA TYR A 24 -36.91 11.84 -13.68
C TYR A 24 -35.85 11.15 -14.54
N GLN A 25 -35.46 11.76 -15.66
CA GLN A 25 -34.39 11.24 -16.53
C GLN A 25 -33.09 11.03 -15.75
N TYR A 26 -32.72 12.01 -14.92
CA TYR A 26 -31.53 11.88 -14.08
C TYR A 26 -31.65 10.72 -13.10
N ARG A 27 -32.73 10.61 -12.33
CA ARG A 27 -32.88 9.55 -11.32
C ARG A 27 -32.97 8.15 -11.92
N LYS A 28 -33.69 8.00 -13.04
CA LYS A 28 -34.00 6.68 -13.63
C LYS A 28 -32.98 6.20 -14.65
N VAL A 29 -32.27 7.12 -15.33
CA VAL A 29 -31.35 6.77 -16.41
C VAL A 29 -29.92 7.20 -16.08
N MET A 30 -29.72 8.49 -15.79
CA MET A 30 -28.37 9.05 -15.66
C MET A 30 -27.66 8.56 -14.40
N LYS A 31 -28.31 8.65 -13.23
CA LYS A 31 -27.77 8.24 -11.93
C LYS A 31 -27.32 6.77 -11.92
N PRO A 32 -28.14 5.77 -12.34
CA PRO A 32 -27.67 4.39 -12.37
C PRO A 32 -26.54 4.17 -13.39
N MET A 33 -26.54 4.89 -14.52
CA MET A 33 -25.47 4.83 -15.51
C MET A 33 -24.14 5.41 -14.96
N LEU A 34 -24.19 6.57 -14.30
CA LEU A 34 -23.03 7.20 -13.66
C LEU A 34 -22.48 6.36 -12.52
N GLU A 35 -23.35 5.77 -11.71
CA GLU A 35 -22.94 4.87 -10.63
C GLU A 35 -22.25 3.62 -11.19
N ARG A 36 -22.76 3.03 -12.29
CA ARG A 36 -22.09 1.92 -12.96
C ARG A 36 -20.70 2.31 -13.46
N LYS A 37 -20.56 3.50 -14.07
CA LYS A 37 -19.24 4.02 -14.51
C LYS A 37 -18.29 4.25 -13.33
N ARG A 38 -18.78 4.82 -12.22
CA ARG A 38 -18.00 5.02 -11.00
C ARG A 38 -17.50 3.68 -10.44
N ARG A 39 -18.37 2.69 -10.30
CA ARG A 39 -18.01 1.33 -9.84
C ARG A 39 -16.98 0.67 -10.74
N ALA A 40 -17.15 0.75 -12.06
CA ALA A 40 -16.20 0.18 -13.01
C ALA A 40 -14.80 0.81 -12.85
N ARG A 41 -14.72 2.13 -12.64
CA ARG A 41 -13.45 2.81 -12.37
C ARG A 41 -12.83 2.35 -11.05
N ILE A 42 -13.62 2.28 -9.98
CA ILE A 42 -13.13 1.81 -8.66
C ILE A 42 -12.59 0.39 -8.78
N ASN A 43 -13.34 -0.53 -9.38
CA ASN A 43 -12.93 -1.92 -9.51
C ASN A 43 -11.64 -2.05 -10.32
N ARG A 44 -11.50 -1.31 -11.43
CA ARG A 44 -10.25 -1.27 -12.20
C ARG A 44 -9.06 -0.87 -11.32
N CYS A 45 -9.19 0.20 -10.54
CA CYS A 45 -8.11 0.64 -9.65
C CYS A 45 -7.81 -0.39 -8.55
N LEU A 46 -8.83 -1.07 -8.02
CA LEU A 46 -8.62 -2.13 -7.04
C LEU A 46 -7.88 -3.33 -7.63
N ASP A 47 -8.19 -3.72 -8.88
CA ASP A 47 -7.50 -4.78 -9.60
C ASP A 47 -6.03 -4.41 -9.86
N GLU A 48 -5.78 -3.18 -10.32
CA GLU A 48 -4.41 -2.66 -10.51
C GLU A 48 -3.62 -2.67 -9.19
N LEU A 49 -4.22 -2.21 -8.09
CA LEU A 49 -3.59 -2.22 -6.77
C LEU A 49 -3.28 -3.64 -6.30
N LYS A 50 -4.19 -4.59 -6.51
CA LYS A 50 -4.00 -6.00 -6.16
C LYS A 50 -2.83 -6.60 -6.93
N GLU A 51 -2.76 -6.40 -8.23
CA GLU A 51 -1.64 -6.87 -9.06
C GLU A 51 -0.31 -6.29 -8.60
N LEU A 52 -0.27 -4.99 -8.29
CA LEU A 52 0.92 -4.35 -7.73
C LEU A 52 1.32 -4.95 -6.39
N MET A 53 0.39 -5.16 -5.46
CA MET A 53 0.67 -5.77 -4.17
C MET A 53 1.22 -7.20 -4.31
N VAL A 54 0.62 -8.02 -5.20
CA VAL A 54 1.10 -9.37 -5.51
C VAL A 54 2.52 -9.32 -6.08
N HIS A 55 2.78 -8.41 -7.02
CA HIS A 55 4.09 -8.22 -7.61
C HIS A 55 5.12 -7.83 -6.55
N LEU A 56 4.85 -6.80 -5.73
CA LEU A 56 5.74 -6.38 -4.65
C LEU A 56 6.01 -7.52 -3.64
N HIS A 57 5.00 -8.31 -3.32
CA HIS A 57 5.16 -9.46 -2.44
C HIS A 57 6.07 -10.53 -3.05
N LYS A 58 5.90 -10.83 -4.34
CA LYS A 58 6.80 -11.72 -5.09
C LYS A 58 8.23 -11.19 -5.10
N LEU A 59 8.46 -9.92 -5.42
CA LEU A 59 9.82 -9.37 -5.41
C LEU A 59 10.44 -9.37 -4.01
N ARG A 60 9.65 -9.16 -2.95
CA ARG A 60 10.12 -9.28 -1.57
C ARG A 60 10.51 -10.74 -1.25
N ALA A 61 9.70 -11.72 -1.66
CA ALA A 61 10.00 -13.14 -1.50
C ALA A 61 11.28 -13.54 -2.25
N HIS A 62 11.47 -13.01 -3.46
CA HIS A 62 12.69 -13.20 -4.26
C HIS A 62 13.89 -12.35 -3.77
N ARG A 63 13.77 -11.62 -2.65
CA ARG A 63 14.79 -10.67 -2.14
C ARG A 63 15.25 -9.63 -3.19
N SER A 64 14.45 -9.38 -4.22
CA SER A 64 14.76 -8.49 -5.34
C SER A 64 14.41 -7.03 -5.02
N LEU A 65 13.35 -6.80 -4.22
CA LEU A 65 13.08 -5.48 -3.64
C LEU A 65 13.62 -5.40 -2.22
N ARG A 66 14.88 -4.99 -2.08
CA ARG A 66 15.46 -4.56 -0.80
C ARG A 66 15.25 -3.06 -0.65
N LEU A 67 14.15 -2.69 0.02
CA LEU A 67 13.72 -1.29 0.20
C LEU A 67 14.50 -0.53 1.29
N THR A 68 15.35 -1.21 2.06
CA THR A 68 16.16 -0.59 3.10
C THR A 68 17.59 -0.39 2.57
N PRO A 69 18.03 0.84 2.25
CA PRO A 69 19.41 1.11 1.86
C PRO A 69 20.41 0.66 2.93
N GLU A 70 20.02 0.72 4.21
CA GLU A 70 20.85 0.27 5.34
C GLU A 70 21.10 -1.25 5.33
N ALA A 71 20.05 -2.06 5.15
CA ALA A 71 20.24 -3.51 5.03
C ALA A 71 21.01 -3.84 3.75
N ALA A 72 20.76 -3.14 2.64
CA ALA A 72 21.49 -3.33 1.40
C ALA A 72 22.99 -3.01 1.54
N TYR A 73 23.37 -2.00 2.35
CA TYR A 73 24.76 -1.72 2.68
C TYR A 73 25.35 -2.83 3.57
N ALA A 74 24.65 -3.22 4.64
CA ALA A 74 25.08 -4.28 5.54
C ALA A 74 25.29 -5.62 4.79
N ASP A 75 24.40 -5.97 3.86
CA ASP A 75 24.53 -7.15 3.01
C ASP A 75 25.77 -7.08 2.09
N ARG A 76 26.02 -5.93 1.44
CA ARG A 76 27.18 -5.73 0.57
C ARG A 76 28.49 -5.72 1.35
N PHE A 77 28.50 -5.08 2.52
CA PHE A 77 29.64 -5.07 3.44
C PHE A 77 29.93 -6.50 3.91
N ARG A 78 28.90 -7.23 4.35
CA ARG A 78 29.02 -8.64 4.75
C ARG A 78 29.57 -9.48 3.60
N ALA A 79 29.03 -9.34 2.39
CA ALA A 79 29.52 -10.05 1.21
C ALA A 79 31.02 -9.77 0.96
N GLY A 80 31.41 -8.49 0.94
CA GLY A 80 32.81 -8.09 0.77
C GLY A 80 33.72 -8.60 1.88
N PHE A 81 33.29 -8.51 3.14
CA PHE A 81 34.03 -9.02 4.29
C PHE A 81 34.21 -10.54 4.22
N THR A 82 33.14 -11.29 3.91
CA THR A 82 33.20 -12.75 3.78
C THR A 82 34.11 -13.17 2.64
N HIS A 83 34.12 -12.43 1.53
CA HIS A 83 35.01 -12.69 0.42
C HIS A 83 36.47 -12.45 0.81
N CYS A 84 36.77 -11.32 1.45
CA CYS A 84 38.12 -11.03 1.96
C CYS A 84 38.60 -12.07 2.98
N ALA A 85 37.74 -12.50 3.91
CA ALA A 85 38.10 -13.55 4.86
C ALA A 85 38.40 -14.92 4.19
N ALA A 86 37.73 -15.23 3.09
CA ALA A 86 38.01 -16.41 2.29
C ALA A 86 39.39 -16.31 1.59
N GLU A 87 39.71 -15.15 1.01
CA GLU A 87 41.04 -14.89 0.43
C GLU A 87 42.15 -15.02 1.48
N VAL A 88 41.94 -14.49 2.69
CA VAL A 88 42.88 -14.65 3.81
C VAL A 88 43.06 -16.12 4.18
N SER A 89 41.97 -16.90 4.18
CA SER A 89 42.03 -18.35 4.44
C SER A 89 42.85 -19.08 3.38
N GLN A 90 42.65 -18.73 2.10
CA GLN A 90 43.40 -19.29 0.98
C GLN A 90 44.88 -18.89 1.03
N TYR A 91 45.18 -17.63 1.35
CA TYR A 91 46.54 -17.15 1.49
C TYR A 91 47.29 -17.89 2.61
N ILE A 92 46.68 -18.01 3.79
CA ILE A 92 47.26 -18.77 4.91
C ILE A 92 47.45 -20.25 4.54
N ALA A 93 46.47 -20.87 3.87
CA ALA A 93 46.60 -22.25 3.42
C ALA A 93 47.72 -22.42 2.38
N SER A 94 47.90 -21.45 1.47
CA SER A 94 48.94 -21.48 0.44
C SER A 94 50.35 -21.26 0.99
N THR A 95 50.48 -20.48 2.07
CA THR A 95 51.76 -20.16 2.72
C THR A 95 52.22 -21.24 3.69
N VAL A 96 51.33 -22.09 4.20
CA VAL A 96 51.71 -23.32 4.91
C VAL A 96 52.43 -24.32 3.99
N ALA A 97 52.25 -24.20 2.66
CA ALA A 97 52.92 -25.03 1.67
C ALA A 97 54.31 -24.50 1.24
N THR A 98 54.77 -23.35 1.74
CA THR A 98 56.08 -22.77 1.42
C THR A 98 57.09 -22.97 2.55
N PRO A 99 58.41 -22.93 2.27
CA PRO A 99 59.45 -23.20 3.27
C PRO A 99 59.61 -22.14 4.38
N ALA A 100 58.84 -21.04 4.35
CA ALA A 100 58.74 -20.07 5.44
C ALA A 100 57.27 -19.98 5.91
N PRO A 101 56.79 -20.99 6.66
CA PRO A 101 55.39 -21.09 7.03
C PRO A 101 55.00 -20.00 8.03
N VAL A 102 53.84 -19.41 7.82
CA VAL A 102 53.12 -18.66 8.85
C VAL A 102 52.77 -19.65 9.96
N ASP A 103 52.96 -19.27 11.23
CA ASP A 103 52.61 -20.14 12.36
C ASP A 103 51.14 -20.58 12.26
N ALA A 104 50.94 -21.89 12.07
CA ALA A 104 49.62 -22.50 11.88
C ALA A 104 48.67 -22.19 13.05
N ALA A 105 49.20 -22.02 14.26
CA ALA A 105 48.40 -21.67 15.43
C ALA A 105 47.87 -20.21 15.36
N VAL A 106 48.68 -19.28 14.83
CA VAL A 106 48.29 -17.89 14.63
C VAL A 106 47.28 -17.78 13.49
N GLY A 107 47.51 -18.51 12.39
CA GLY A 107 46.56 -18.61 11.27
C GLY A 107 45.19 -19.12 11.73
N ALA A 108 45.15 -20.19 12.51
CA ALA A 108 43.91 -20.75 13.05
C ALA A 108 43.15 -19.75 13.94
N LYS A 109 43.85 -19.01 14.82
CA LYS A 109 43.25 -17.98 15.67
C LYS A 109 42.63 -16.84 14.85
N LEU A 110 43.33 -16.40 13.80
CA LEU A 110 42.81 -15.35 12.90
C LEU A 110 41.55 -15.82 12.18
N LEU A 111 41.56 -17.02 11.60
CA LEU A 111 40.40 -17.57 10.90
C LEU A 111 39.20 -17.79 11.84
N GLN A 112 39.45 -18.25 13.06
CA GLN A 112 38.42 -18.37 14.09
C GLN A 112 37.81 -17.00 14.45
N HIS A 113 38.65 -15.96 14.55
CA HIS A 113 38.20 -14.60 14.82
C HIS A 113 37.34 -14.05 13.67
N LEU A 114 37.79 -14.19 12.42
CA LEU A 114 37.04 -13.76 11.23
C LEU A 114 35.68 -14.46 11.14
N GLY A 115 35.64 -15.78 11.39
CA GLY A 115 34.38 -16.53 11.46
C GLY A 115 33.44 -16.06 12.58
N SER A 116 33.99 -15.66 13.73
CA SER A 116 33.21 -15.05 14.82
C SER A 116 32.64 -13.69 14.42
N CYS A 117 33.44 -12.85 13.77
CA CYS A 117 33.00 -11.56 13.25
C CYS A 117 31.86 -11.71 12.22
N ILE A 118 31.93 -12.70 11.32
CA ILE A 118 30.87 -12.97 10.34
C ILE A 118 29.55 -13.33 11.03
N ARG A 119 29.58 -14.23 12.01
CA ARG A 119 28.37 -14.62 12.76
C ARG A 119 27.76 -13.45 13.54
N ARG A 120 28.60 -12.57 14.09
CA ARG A 120 28.14 -11.34 14.76
C ARG A 120 27.47 -10.36 13.80
N MET A 121 27.91 -10.31 12.54
CA MET A 121 27.27 -9.48 11.50
C MET A 121 25.92 -10.05 11.05
N ASP A 122 25.72 -11.37 11.09
CA ASP A 122 24.43 -12.01 10.81
C ASP A 122 23.39 -11.75 11.89
N THR A 123 23.84 -11.58 13.13
CA THR A 123 23.01 -11.14 14.26
C THR A 123 22.75 -9.64 14.17
N THR A 124 22.10 -9.21 13.09
CA THR A 124 21.28 -8.00 13.15
C THR A 124 20.17 -8.26 14.16
N PRO A 125 19.92 -7.37 15.14
CA PRO A 125 18.81 -7.54 16.06
C PRO A 125 17.51 -7.49 15.26
N ALA A 126 17.03 -8.67 14.88
CA ALA A 126 15.65 -8.86 14.50
C ALA A 126 14.81 -8.36 15.69
N ALA A 127 13.99 -7.36 15.40
CA ALA A 127 12.88 -6.86 16.19
C ALA A 127 12.53 -7.72 17.41
N SER A 128 12.57 -7.11 18.59
CA SER A 128 11.83 -7.61 19.74
C SER A 128 10.38 -7.91 19.31
N PRO A 129 9.86 -9.13 19.47
CA PRO A 129 8.44 -9.35 19.37
C PRO A 129 7.80 -8.68 20.59
N SER A 130 7.19 -7.51 20.39
CA SER A 130 6.26 -6.96 21.37
C SER A 130 5.19 -8.02 21.63
N PRO A 131 4.92 -8.42 22.89
CA PRO A 131 3.77 -9.26 23.17
C PRO A 131 2.52 -8.43 22.86
N VAL A 132 1.81 -8.82 21.80
CA VAL A 132 0.49 -8.30 21.47
C VAL A 132 -0.43 -8.70 22.62
N GLY A 133 -0.68 -7.76 23.53
CA GLY A 133 -1.74 -7.85 24.53
C GLY A 133 -3.10 -7.88 23.84
N ALA A 134 -3.92 -8.84 24.26
CA ALA A 134 -5.28 -9.11 23.83
C ALA A 134 -6.23 -7.89 24.00
N PRO A 135 -7.44 -7.90 23.40
CA PRO A 135 -8.30 -6.74 23.31
C PRO A 135 -8.96 -6.45 24.66
N GLN A 136 -8.69 -5.29 25.24
CA GLN A 136 -9.48 -4.78 26.35
C GLN A 136 -10.56 -3.84 25.82
N SER A 137 -11.81 -4.29 25.98
CA SER A 137 -13.02 -3.49 25.94
C SER A 137 -12.90 -2.35 26.96
N TYR A 138 -12.90 -1.11 26.48
CA TYR A 138 -13.19 0.06 27.28
C TYR A 138 -14.34 0.84 26.65
N GLY A 139 -15.49 0.79 27.33
CA GLY A 139 -16.55 1.76 27.14
C GLY A 139 -16.05 3.13 27.60
N GLY A 140 -15.88 4.04 26.65
CA GLY A 140 -15.66 5.45 26.90
C GLY A 140 -16.76 6.23 26.19
N ALA A 141 -17.59 6.93 26.96
CA ALA A 141 -18.62 7.82 26.45
C ALA A 141 -17.97 8.91 25.58
N TYR A 142 -18.43 9.04 24.34
CA TYR A 142 -18.05 10.13 23.45
C TYR A 142 -18.79 11.39 23.88
N THR A 143 -18.07 12.42 24.33
CA THR A 143 -18.57 13.79 24.42
C THR A 143 -17.97 14.58 23.25
N PRO A 144 -18.76 15.10 22.30
CA PRO A 144 -18.23 15.92 21.22
C PRO A 144 -17.75 17.29 21.74
N PRO A 145 -16.76 17.92 21.09
CA PRO A 145 -16.31 19.27 21.45
C PRO A 145 -17.41 20.31 21.14
N ALA A 146 -17.55 21.31 22.02
CA ALA A 146 -18.53 22.38 21.87
C ALA A 146 -18.22 23.29 20.66
N SER A 147 -19.28 23.75 19.99
CA SER A 147 -19.21 24.69 18.88
C SER A 147 -18.63 26.05 19.31
N PRO A 148 -17.80 26.72 18.49
CA PRO A 148 -17.31 28.07 18.79
C PRO A 148 -18.46 29.08 18.77
N GLN A 149 -18.50 29.99 19.75
CA GLN A 149 -19.39 31.15 19.75
C GLN A 149 -18.85 32.22 18.80
N ASP A 150 -19.75 32.80 18.01
CA ASP A 150 -19.49 33.93 17.13
C ASP A 150 -19.01 35.15 17.94
N ASP A 151 -17.80 35.62 17.65
CA ASP A 151 -17.40 37.00 17.94
C ASP A 151 -16.87 37.63 16.65
N ALA A 152 -17.57 38.66 16.20
CA ALA A 152 -17.38 39.30 14.93
C ALA A 152 -16.11 40.17 14.96
N THR A 153 -15.03 39.68 14.35
CA THR A 153 -13.95 40.57 13.90
C THR A 153 -13.45 40.18 12.51
N SER A 154 -13.55 41.15 11.62
CA SER A 154 -13.12 41.16 10.23
C SER A 154 -11.62 40.91 10.09
N VAL A 155 -11.21 39.79 9.47
CA VAL A 155 -9.90 39.67 8.83
C VAL A 155 -10.03 38.95 7.48
N LYS A 156 -9.36 39.57 6.51
CA LYS A 156 -9.43 39.42 5.07
C LYS A 156 -8.54 38.25 4.59
N MET A 157 -9.15 37.34 3.83
CA MET A 157 -8.65 36.64 2.65
C MET A 157 -7.18 36.18 2.67
N GLU A 158 -6.96 34.90 2.99
CA GLU A 158 -5.86 34.14 2.39
C GLU A 158 -6.42 32.81 1.86
N GLU A 159 -6.33 32.67 0.55
CA GLU A 159 -6.99 31.66 -0.27
C GLU A 159 -6.25 30.33 -0.13
N ALA A 160 -6.63 29.55 0.89
CA ALA A 160 -6.20 28.17 1.03
C ALA A 160 -6.69 27.35 -0.17
N LEU A 161 -5.73 26.81 -0.91
CA LEU A 161 -5.90 25.91 -2.05
C LEU A 161 -6.97 24.83 -1.77
N PRO A 162 -7.77 24.45 -2.77
CA PRO A 162 -8.94 23.60 -2.55
C PRO A 162 -8.51 22.22 -2.07
N VAL A 163 -8.82 21.92 -0.81
CA VAL A 163 -8.82 20.55 -0.30
C VAL A 163 -9.73 19.73 -1.22
N TRP A 164 -9.16 18.69 -1.83
CA TRP A 164 -9.91 17.77 -2.67
C TRP A 164 -11.14 17.26 -1.92
N ARG A 165 -12.33 17.45 -2.50
CA ARG A 165 -13.60 16.86 -2.02
C ARG A 165 -14.08 15.83 -3.03
N PRO A 166 -14.10 14.52 -2.69
CA PRO A 166 -14.72 13.51 -3.53
C PRO A 166 -16.25 13.66 -3.52
N TRP A 167 -16.86 13.45 -4.69
CA TRP A 167 -18.31 13.32 -4.91
C TRP A 167 -18.93 12.16 -4.14
#